data_AF-A0A0F9MF90-F1
#
_entry.id   AF-A0A0F9MF90-F1
#
_cell.length_a   1.000
_cell.length_b   1.000
_cell.length_c   1.000
_cell.angle_alpha   90.00
_cell.angle_beta   90.00
_cell.angle_gamma   90.00
#
_symmetry.space_group_name_H-M   'P 1'
#
loop_
_entity.id
_entity.type
_entity.pdbx_description
1 polymer ?
#
loop_
_entity_poly.entity_id
_entity_poly.type
_entity_poly.pdbx_seq_one_letter_code
_entity_poly.pdbx_strand_id
1 'polypeptide(L)'
;ILISTDCMAEGIDLQFSADQIINYELTWNPNRLEQRNGRIDRFGQPKDWVYIRTLILKDTLEMDILEVLVKKANEIKKAYGFVPGFFGDPESVIDHILAKRKKDQKQTTMDKWIKFSKVFDDLVSIFFSEKNVKAMLDDSFYGHTNINLEEIEQRMRLTEENIGNDQTLLSFLKSAIDLYKGNIETSRKDDRIYEITLSKEVQKDIGEIFGERYLITPHMDVSASRNDVEGINLKNPLVSGLVEKVKNEAFSEDNEFYGRTAAFLSSETKMVSVIFYVKIRYVVYTEPKSLMEEISTLGVDLFSGTRLDNDLIDKIWNSEWENHGKNLVELKKHLNRALNIDNLESKFNDLAHERLKIIINERKEMINNLAKQGIATDLEGIEKIDIVGVDLLTITLVYPPVGGD
;
A
#
# COMPACT_ATOMS: atom_id res chain seq x y z
N ILE A 1 -27.11 4.00 10.27
CA ILE A 1 -27.34 2.86 11.18
C ILE A 1 -27.57 1.64 10.32
N LEU A 2 -26.62 0.70 10.31
CA LEU A 2 -26.73 -0.59 9.62
C LEU A 2 -27.21 -1.62 10.65
N ILE A 3 -28.26 -2.37 10.32
CA ILE A 3 -28.75 -3.49 11.14
C ILE A 3 -28.42 -4.76 10.37
N SER A 4 -27.73 -5.69 11.03
CA SER A 4 -27.30 -6.93 10.41
C SER A 4 -27.53 -8.12 11.33
N THR A 5 -27.84 -9.27 10.73
CA THR A 5 -27.90 -10.59 11.37
C THR A 5 -26.66 -11.40 10.94
N ASP A 6 -26.52 -12.63 11.42
CA ASP A 6 -25.41 -13.53 11.06
C ASP A 6 -25.18 -13.69 9.53
N CYS A 7 -26.16 -13.33 8.68
CA CYS A 7 -26.04 -13.36 7.22
C CYS A 7 -25.02 -12.37 6.61
N MET A 8 -24.61 -11.30 7.32
CA MET A 8 -23.48 -10.45 6.89
C MET A 8 -22.24 -10.61 7.77
N ALA A 9 -22.20 -11.64 8.63
CA ALA A 9 -21.04 -11.90 9.48
C ALA A 9 -19.80 -12.35 8.69
N GLU A 10 -19.98 -12.72 7.42
CA GLU A 10 -18.92 -13.13 6.48
C GLU A 10 -18.88 -12.19 5.26
N GLY A 11 -17.68 -11.77 4.86
CA GLY A 11 -17.43 -11.17 3.54
C GLY A 11 -17.58 -9.65 3.36
N ILE A 12 -17.89 -8.87 4.40
CA ILE A 12 -17.99 -7.39 4.28
C ILE A 12 -17.04 -6.72 5.28
N ASP A 13 -16.36 -5.68 4.82
CA ASP A 13 -15.40 -4.88 5.57
C ASP A 13 -16.00 -3.49 5.80
N LEU A 14 -16.16 -3.10 7.07
CA LEU A 14 -16.91 -1.89 7.47
C LEU A 14 -16.01 -0.83 8.12
N GLN A 15 -14.70 -1.05 8.20
CA GLN A 15 -13.77 -0.16 8.89
C GLN A 15 -13.80 1.29 8.36
N PHE A 16 -14.04 1.51 7.07
CA PHE A 16 -14.14 2.88 6.51
C PHE A 16 -15.52 3.53 6.70
N SER A 17 -16.55 2.74 7.01
CA SER A 17 -17.94 3.19 7.07
C SER A 17 -18.50 3.25 8.49
N ALA A 18 -17.86 2.58 9.45
CA ALA A 18 -18.31 2.50 10.83
C ALA A 18 -17.13 2.41 11.81
N ASP A 19 -17.25 3.14 12.92
CA ASP A 19 -16.34 3.12 14.06
C ASP A 19 -17.00 2.55 15.33
N GLN A 20 -18.27 2.17 15.24
CA GLN A 20 -19.06 1.71 16.36
C GLN A 20 -19.90 0.48 16.01
N ILE A 21 -19.80 -0.57 16.84
CA ILE A 21 -20.65 -1.76 16.79
C ILE A 21 -21.43 -1.91 18.09
N ILE A 22 -22.71 -2.27 17.97
CA ILE A 22 -23.56 -2.67 19.09
C ILE A 22 -23.96 -4.13 18.88
N ASN A 23 -23.37 -5.03 19.67
CA ASN A 23 -23.77 -6.42 19.75
C ASN A 23 -25.06 -6.50 20.58
N TYR A 24 -26.18 -6.67 19.88
CA TYR A 24 -27.51 -6.79 20.52
C TYR A 24 -27.68 -8.11 21.28
N GLU A 25 -26.97 -9.16 20.85
CA GLU A 25 -26.89 -10.46 21.52
C GLU A 25 -25.44 -10.80 21.83
N LEU A 26 -25.20 -11.51 22.94
CA LEU A 26 -23.90 -12.09 23.24
C LEU A 26 -23.77 -13.45 22.55
N THR A 27 -22.83 -13.56 21.61
CA THR A 27 -22.56 -14.85 20.98
C THR A 27 -21.81 -15.78 21.93
N TRP A 28 -22.27 -17.02 22.05
CA TRP A 28 -21.63 -18.07 22.87
C TRP A 28 -20.29 -18.55 22.30
N ASN A 29 -19.95 -18.21 21.06
CA ASN A 29 -18.68 -18.56 20.42
C ASN A 29 -17.78 -17.31 20.35
N PRO A 30 -16.68 -17.26 21.12
CA PRO A 30 -15.74 -16.14 21.11
C PRO A 30 -15.17 -15.81 19.72
N ASN A 31 -14.93 -16.82 18.87
CA ASN A 31 -14.50 -16.58 17.48
C ASN A 31 -15.51 -15.74 16.71
N ARG A 32 -16.81 -15.97 16.91
CA ARG A 32 -17.84 -15.20 16.21
C ARG A 32 -17.88 -13.76 16.69
N LEU A 33 -17.66 -13.54 17.99
CA LEU A 33 -17.58 -12.19 18.55
C LEU A 33 -16.35 -11.44 18.02
N GLU A 34 -15.21 -12.12 17.96
CA GLU A 34 -13.96 -11.64 17.35
C GLU A 34 -14.20 -11.18 15.92
N GLN A 35 -14.72 -12.09 15.08
CA GLN A 35 -14.94 -11.83 13.66
C GLN A 35 -15.93 -10.69 13.43
N ARG A 36 -16.94 -10.52 14.31
CA ARG A 36 -17.90 -9.41 14.28
C ARG A 36 -17.23 -8.08 14.60
N ASN A 37 -16.46 -8.02 15.68
CA ASN A 37 -15.75 -6.80 16.09
C ASN A 37 -14.70 -6.41 15.05
N GLY A 38 -13.96 -7.40 14.54
CA GLY A 38 -13.00 -7.28 13.45
C GLY A 38 -13.62 -6.89 12.11
N ARG A 39 -14.92 -6.57 11.99
CA ARG A 39 -15.48 -5.94 10.77
C ARG A 39 -15.19 -4.44 10.72
N ILE A 40 -15.01 -3.82 11.88
CA ILE A 40 -14.74 -2.39 12.03
C ILE A 40 -13.39 -2.13 12.69
N ASP A 41 -12.91 -3.06 13.52
CA ASP A 41 -11.61 -3.00 14.19
C ASP A 41 -10.56 -3.72 13.34
N ARG A 42 -10.06 -3.05 12.31
CA ARG A 42 -9.01 -3.53 11.40
C ARG A 42 -8.01 -2.44 11.05
N PHE A 43 -6.85 -2.86 10.57
CA PHE A 43 -5.87 -1.97 9.96
C PHE A 43 -6.53 -1.11 8.86
N GLY A 44 -6.25 0.20 8.88
CA GLY A 44 -6.85 1.18 7.98
C GLY A 44 -8.15 1.82 8.49
N GLN A 45 -8.61 1.51 9.71
CA GLN A 45 -9.69 2.25 10.36
C GLN A 45 -9.29 3.75 10.51
N PRO A 46 -10.04 4.70 9.91
CA PRO A 46 -9.70 6.12 9.93
C PRO A 46 -9.95 6.83 11.26
N LYS A 47 -10.65 6.19 12.22
CA LYS A 47 -10.90 6.77 13.54
C LYS A 47 -9.88 6.29 14.56
N ASP A 48 -9.44 7.21 15.40
CA ASP A 48 -8.54 6.94 16.54
C ASP A 48 -9.12 5.91 17.53
N TRP A 49 -10.44 5.79 17.59
CA TRP A 49 -11.15 4.94 18.54
C TRP A 49 -12.29 4.19 17.87
N VAL A 50 -12.33 2.88 18.11
CA VAL A 50 -13.45 2.00 17.76
C VAL A 50 -14.25 1.68 19.02
N TYR A 51 -15.56 1.86 18.97
CA TYR A 51 -16.43 1.58 20.10
C TYR A 51 -17.22 0.27 19.93
N ILE A 52 -16.83 -0.75 20.69
CA ILE A 52 -17.54 -2.02 20.77
C ILE A 52 -18.43 -2.01 22.01
N ARG A 53 -19.75 -2.16 21.83
CA ARG A 53 -20.74 -2.24 22.91
C ARG A 53 -21.51 -3.54 22.83
N THR A 54 -21.58 -4.28 23.92
CA THR A 54 -22.39 -5.50 24.00
C THR A 54 -23.52 -5.29 24.99
N LEU A 55 -24.76 -5.50 24.53
CA LEU A 55 -25.94 -5.47 25.38
C LEU A 55 -26.08 -6.81 26.08
N ILE A 56 -26.28 -6.77 27.40
CA ILE A 56 -26.40 -7.96 28.24
C ILE A 56 -27.63 -7.80 29.11
N LEU A 57 -28.53 -8.78 29.06
CA LEU A 57 -29.69 -8.81 29.94
C LEU A 57 -29.27 -9.17 31.37
N LYS A 58 -29.79 -8.43 32.35
CA LYS A 58 -29.51 -8.67 33.77
C LYS A 58 -30.19 -9.97 34.21
N ASP A 59 -29.49 -10.73 35.07
CA ASP A 59 -30.02 -11.94 35.72
C ASP A 59 -30.43 -13.06 34.72
N THR A 60 -29.77 -13.12 33.56
CA THR A 60 -29.99 -14.15 32.53
C THR A 60 -28.76 -15.04 32.33
N LEU A 61 -28.95 -16.13 31.57
CA LEU A 61 -27.89 -17.03 31.09
C LEU A 61 -26.73 -16.25 30.45
N GLU A 62 -27.00 -15.13 29.77
CA GLU A 62 -25.99 -14.28 29.12
C GLU A 62 -24.99 -13.69 30.12
N MET A 63 -25.45 -13.35 31.32
CA MET A 63 -24.58 -12.82 32.39
C MET A 63 -23.58 -13.87 32.87
N ASP A 64 -24.04 -15.11 33.05
CA ASP A 64 -23.16 -16.17 33.51
C ASP A 64 -22.19 -16.62 32.40
N ILE A 65 -22.62 -16.59 31.13
CA ILE A 65 -21.74 -16.81 29.96
C ILE A 65 -20.64 -15.75 29.92
N LEU A 66 -21.02 -14.47 30.05
CA LEU A 66 -20.07 -13.36 30.07
C LEU A 66 -19.04 -13.54 31.20
N GLU A 67 -19.48 -13.95 32.39
CA GLU A 67 -18.57 -14.20 33.51
C GLU A 67 -17.52 -15.25 33.19
N VAL A 68 -17.89 -16.36 32.54
CA VAL A 68 -16.94 -17.42 32.15
C VAL A 68 -15.97 -16.92 31.08
N LEU A 69 -16.45 -16.18 30.08
CA LEU A 69 -15.61 -15.59 29.03
C LEU A 69 -14.58 -14.62 29.61
N VAL A 70 -15.01 -13.74 30.49
CA VAL A 70 -14.15 -12.71 31.09
C VAL A 70 -13.14 -13.33 32.08
N LYS A 71 -13.52 -14.37 32.83
CA LYS A 71 -12.57 -15.09 33.71
C LYS A 71 -11.45 -15.76 32.90
N LYS A 72 -11.81 -16.52 31.86
CA LYS A 72 -10.82 -17.20 31.01
C LYS A 72 -9.93 -16.19 30.26
N ALA A 73 -10.51 -15.10 29.76
CA ALA A 73 -9.75 -13.98 29.21
C ALA A 73 -8.69 -13.46 30.21
N ASN A 74 -9.09 -13.18 31.46
CA ASN A 74 -8.15 -12.72 32.49
C ASN A 74 -7.06 -13.72 32.87
N GLU A 75 -7.36 -15.02 32.88
CA GLU A 75 -6.35 -16.06 33.11
C GLU A 75 -5.28 -16.05 32.01
N ILE A 76 -5.67 -15.85 30.76
CA ILE A 76 -4.75 -15.75 29.61
C ILE A 76 -3.94 -14.47 29.66
N LYS A 77 -4.57 -13.33 30.02
CA LYS A 77 -3.86 -12.06 30.24
C LYS A 77 -2.71 -12.24 31.22
N LYS A 78 -2.96 -12.97 32.31
CA LYS A 78 -1.95 -13.24 33.35
C LYS A 78 -0.84 -14.18 32.89
N ALA A 79 -1.17 -15.16 32.04
CA ALA A 79 -0.21 -16.15 31.55
C ALA A 79 0.67 -15.62 30.39
N TYR A 80 0.09 -14.84 29.48
CA TYR A 80 0.71 -14.44 28.21
C TYR A 80 0.88 -12.92 28.05
N GLY A 81 0.37 -12.10 28.98
CA GLY A 81 0.44 -10.64 28.91
C GLY A 81 -0.54 -9.98 27.93
N PHE A 82 -1.28 -10.77 27.13
CA PHE A 82 -2.16 -10.28 26.07
C PHE A 82 -3.50 -11.03 26.03
N VAL A 83 -4.58 -10.33 25.68
CA VAL A 83 -5.91 -10.88 25.38
C VAL A 83 -6.53 -10.06 24.26
N PRO A 84 -7.18 -10.68 23.27
CA PRO A 84 -7.90 -9.93 22.26
C PRO A 84 -9.04 -9.10 22.88
N GLY A 85 -9.27 -7.89 22.35
CA GLY A 85 -10.17 -6.88 22.90
C GLY A 85 -11.67 -7.17 22.74
N PHE A 86 -12.17 -8.35 23.17
CA PHE A 86 -13.58 -8.73 23.02
C PHE A 86 -14.55 -7.83 23.81
N PHE A 87 -14.12 -7.36 24.97
CA PHE A 87 -14.96 -6.64 25.95
C PHE A 87 -14.28 -5.39 26.52
N GLY A 88 -13.22 -4.89 25.89
CA GLY A 88 -12.37 -3.84 26.48
C GLY A 88 -11.50 -4.40 27.63
N ASP A 89 -11.37 -3.66 28.74
CA ASP A 89 -10.60 -4.11 29.90
C ASP A 89 -11.37 -5.16 30.71
N PRO A 90 -10.92 -6.44 30.73
CA PRO A 90 -11.67 -7.51 31.37
C PRO A 90 -11.81 -7.34 32.89
N GLU A 91 -10.89 -6.65 33.57
CA GLU A 91 -10.97 -6.41 35.02
C GLU A 91 -12.13 -5.48 35.36
N SER A 92 -12.28 -4.36 34.64
CA SER A 92 -13.41 -3.45 34.79
C SER A 92 -14.78 -4.13 34.59
N VAL A 93 -14.84 -5.11 33.69
CA VAL A 93 -16.06 -5.87 33.41
C VAL A 93 -16.38 -6.85 34.55
N ILE A 94 -15.37 -7.53 35.12
CA ILE A 94 -15.56 -8.39 36.29
C ILE A 94 -16.12 -7.60 37.47
N ASP A 95 -15.53 -6.45 37.78
CA ASP A 95 -15.97 -5.63 38.90
C ASP A 95 -17.43 -5.19 38.74
N HIS A 96 -17.83 -4.86 37.52
CA HIS A 96 -19.22 -4.49 37.20
C HIS A 96 -20.20 -5.67 37.30
N ILE A 97 -19.78 -6.88 36.89
CA ILE A 97 -20.57 -8.12 37.01
C ILE A 97 -20.75 -8.47 38.50
N LEU A 98 -19.66 -8.46 39.27
CA LEU A 98 -19.66 -8.79 40.70
C LEU A 98 -20.50 -7.80 41.51
N ALA A 99 -20.48 -6.51 41.16
CA ALA A 99 -21.31 -5.49 41.80
C ALA A 99 -22.81 -5.74 41.58
N LYS A 100 -23.21 -6.26 40.41
CA LYS A 100 -24.63 -6.47 40.04
C LYS A 100 -25.24 -7.77 40.55
N ARG A 101 -24.42 -8.77 40.94
CA ARG A 101 -24.88 -10.10 41.39
C ARG A 101 -25.40 -10.16 42.84
N LYS A 102 -25.28 -9.07 43.62
CA LYS A 102 -25.58 -9.06 45.07
C LYS A 102 -27.06 -9.14 45.47
N LYS A 103 -28.01 -9.38 44.56
CA LYS A 103 -29.42 -9.58 44.93
C LYS A 103 -30.07 -10.62 44.02
N ASP A 104 -30.53 -11.70 44.66
CA ASP A 104 -31.45 -12.72 44.16
C ASP A 104 -30.96 -13.64 43.05
N GLN A 105 -30.68 -14.89 43.39
CA GLN A 105 -30.90 -16.00 42.46
C GLN A 105 -31.50 -17.20 43.18
N LYS A 106 -32.74 -17.54 42.80
CA LYS A 106 -33.32 -18.88 42.95
C LYS A 106 -32.85 -19.72 41.76
N GLN A 107 -32.26 -20.86 42.07
CA GLN A 107 -31.94 -21.92 41.12
C GLN A 107 -33.19 -22.39 40.39
N THR A 108 -33.23 -22.25 39.06
CA THR A 108 -34.05 -23.16 38.24
C THR A 108 -33.31 -23.64 37.01
N THR A 109 -33.29 -24.97 36.87
CA THR A 109 -32.82 -25.81 35.76
C THR A 109 -31.32 -26.09 35.66
N MET A 110 -30.77 -26.61 36.76
CA MET A 110 -29.38 -27.05 36.92
C MET A 110 -28.90 -28.07 35.86
N ASP A 111 -29.76 -28.99 35.38
CA ASP A 111 -29.32 -30.10 34.52
C ASP A 111 -29.06 -29.72 33.05
N LYS A 112 -29.82 -28.75 32.49
CA LYS A 112 -29.52 -28.17 31.17
C LYS A 112 -28.28 -27.28 31.23
N TRP A 113 -28.13 -26.57 32.35
CA TRP A 113 -26.99 -25.71 32.64
C TRP A 113 -25.68 -26.49 32.75
N ILE A 114 -25.65 -27.63 33.44
CA ILE A 114 -24.44 -28.46 33.60
C ILE A 114 -23.96 -29.06 32.26
N LYS A 115 -24.90 -29.52 31.41
CA LYS A 115 -24.52 -30.01 30.07
C LYS A 115 -24.07 -28.89 29.15
N PHE A 116 -24.75 -27.74 29.21
CA PHE A 116 -24.39 -26.55 28.45
C PHE A 116 -23.04 -25.99 28.89
N SER A 117 -22.79 -25.90 30.21
CA SER A 117 -21.52 -25.40 30.76
C SER A 117 -20.36 -26.26 30.33
N LYS A 118 -20.51 -27.60 30.28
CA LYS A 118 -19.43 -28.49 29.82
C LYS A 118 -19.10 -28.29 28.34
N VAL A 119 -20.10 -28.25 27.46
CA VAL A 119 -19.89 -28.02 26.01
C VAL A 119 -19.34 -26.63 25.75
N PHE A 120 -19.83 -25.63 26.47
CA PHE A 120 -19.36 -24.26 26.42
C PHE A 120 -17.92 -24.14 26.93
N ASP A 121 -17.60 -24.78 28.05
CA ASP A 121 -16.26 -24.80 28.62
C ASP A 121 -15.26 -25.46 27.67
N ASP A 122 -15.65 -26.55 27.02
CA ASP A 122 -14.85 -27.23 26.00
C ASP A 122 -14.59 -26.30 24.81
N LEU A 123 -15.63 -25.65 24.25
CA LEU A 123 -15.48 -24.69 23.13
C LEU A 123 -14.57 -23.51 23.49
N VAL A 124 -14.77 -22.92 24.66
CA VAL A 124 -13.96 -21.79 25.12
C VAL A 124 -12.53 -22.25 25.42
N SER A 125 -12.32 -23.48 25.91
CA SER A 125 -10.97 -24.05 26.11
C SER A 125 -10.24 -24.32 24.79
N ILE A 126 -10.95 -24.76 23.75
CA ILE A 126 -10.39 -24.95 22.41
C ILE A 126 -9.96 -23.61 21.84
N PHE A 127 -10.85 -22.62 21.89
CA PHE A 127 -10.55 -21.26 21.42
C PHE A 127 -9.32 -20.67 22.11
N PHE A 128 -9.22 -20.83 23.42
CA PHE A 128 -8.10 -20.35 24.23
C PHE A 128 -7.00 -21.40 24.47
N SER A 129 -6.91 -22.43 23.64
CA SER A 129 -5.83 -23.41 23.72
C SER A 129 -4.49 -22.77 23.41
N GLU A 130 -3.39 -23.29 23.97
CA GLU A 130 -2.04 -22.74 23.73
C GLU A 130 -1.72 -22.60 22.24
N LYS A 131 -2.16 -23.57 21.43
CA LYS A 131 -1.98 -23.55 19.97
C LYS A 131 -2.69 -22.36 19.32
N ASN A 132 -3.95 -22.09 19.70
CA ASN A 132 -4.74 -21.00 19.14
C ASN A 132 -4.30 -19.65 19.68
N VAL A 133 -3.94 -19.55 20.97
CA VAL A 133 -3.35 -18.34 21.55
C VAL A 133 -2.03 -18.01 20.85
N LYS A 134 -1.20 -19.02 20.57
CA LYS A 134 0.06 -18.83 19.83
C LYS A 134 -0.17 -18.45 18.36
N ALA A 135 -1.11 -19.12 17.68
CA ALA A 135 -1.50 -18.73 16.33
C ALA A 135 -2.08 -17.30 16.29
N MET A 136 -2.86 -16.90 17.29
CA MET A 136 -3.33 -15.52 17.45
C MET A 136 -2.19 -14.56 17.74
N LEU A 137 -1.16 -14.94 18.51
CA LEU A 137 0.02 -14.09 18.72
C LEU A 137 0.83 -13.92 17.43
N ASP A 138 0.87 -14.96 16.59
CA ASP A 138 1.58 -14.96 15.31
C ASP A 138 0.77 -14.22 14.19
N ASP A 139 -0.56 -14.36 14.15
CA ASP A 139 -1.46 -13.71 13.19
C ASP A 139 -1.90 -12.29 13.61
N SER A 140 -2.05 -12.05 14.91
CA SER A 140 -2.36 -10.72 15.42
C SER A 140 -1.08 -9.91 15.41
N PHE A 141 -1.02 -8.99 14.45
CA PHE A 141 -0.07 -7.88 14.36
C PHE A 141 0.13 -7.10 15.68
N TYR A 142 -0.70 -7.34 16.70
CA TYR A 142 -0.69 -6.75 18.03
C TYR A 142 0.29 -7.39 19.03
N GLY A 143 0.93 -8.52 18.69
CA GLY A 143 2.06 -9.07 19.45
C GLY A 143 3.32 -8.19 19.38
N HIS A 144 3.35 -7.21 18.48
CA HIS A 144 4.40 -6.21 18.42
C HIS A 144 4.03 -4.99 19.27
N THR A 145 4.29 -5.05 20.58
CA THR A 145 4.51 -3.83 21.39
C THR A 145 5.76 -3.03 20.96
N ASN A 146 6.23 -3.23 19.72
CA ASN A 146 7.42 -2.63 19.13
C ASN A 146 7.28 -2.43 17.61
N ILE A 147 6.07 -2.41 17.03
CA ILE A 147 5.91 -1.74 15.74
C ILE A 147 6.17 -0.27 16.00
N ASN A 148 7.35 0.20 15.61
CA ASN A 148 7.60 1.62 15.55
C ASN A 148 6.72 2.15 14.41
N LEU A 149 5.60 2.81 14.74
CA LEU A 149 4.74 3.47 13.77
C LEU A 149 5.56 4.36 12.83
N GLU A 150 6.63 4.97 13.36
CA GLU A 150 7.60 5.75 12.61
C GLU A 150 8.34 4.93 11.53
N GLU A 151 8.63 3.65 11.76
CA GLU A 151 9.26 2.76 10.77
C GLU A 151 8.27 2.32 9.68
N ILE A 152 7.01 2.03 10.04
CA ILE A 152 5.97 1.74 9.04
C ILE A 152 5.73 2.99 8.21
N GLU A 153 5.60 4.15 8.83
CA GLU A 153 5.40 5.42 8.16
C GLU A 153 6.59 5.78 7.27
N GLN A 154 7.83 5.58 7.74
CA GLN A 154 9.04 5.72 6.92
C GLN A 154 9.05 4.75 5.75
N ARG A 155 8.70 3.48 5.94
CA ARG A 155 8.65 2.49 4.86
C ARG A 155 7.53 2.78 3.87
N MET A 156 6.37 3.21 4.34
CA MET A 156 5.27 3.65 3.48
C MET A 156 5.71 4.87 2.68
N ARG A 157 6.37 5.85 3.31
CA ARG A 157 6.91 7.03 2.61
C ARG A 157 8.00 6.67 1.60
N LEU A 158 8.93 5.79 1.95
CA LEU A 158 9.95 5.28 1.03
C LEU A 158 9.33 4.47 -0.11
N THR A 159 8.23 3.75 0.14
CA THR A 159 7.48 3.03 -0.89
C THR A 159 6.76 4.02 -1.80
N GLU A 160 6.16 5.08 -1.26
CA GLU A 160 5.55 6.17 -2.03
C GLU A 160 6.58 6.94 -2.85
N GLU A 161 7.77 7.21 -2.30
CA GLU A 161 8.89 7.88 -2.99
C GLU A 161 9.44 7.00 -4.14
N ASN A 162 9.56 5.68 -3.95
CA ASN A 162 10.15 4.78 -4.95
C ASN A 162 9.14 4.23 -5.99
N ILE A 163 7.90 3.99 -5.60
CA ILE A 163 6.88 3.35 -6.44
C ILE A 163 5.89 4.39 -7.01
N GLY A 164 5.84 5.59 -6.43
CA GLY A 164 4.90 6.65 -6.78
C GLY A 164 3.67 6.65 -5.87
N ASN A 165 3.09 7.83 -5.69
CA ASN A 165 1.87 8.03 -4.89
C ASN A 165 0.61 8.02 -5.78
N ASP A 166 -0.56 8.15 -5.17
CA ASP A 166 -1.85 8.23 -5.87
C ASP A 166 -1.88 9.32 -6.95
N GLN A 167 -1.17 10.44 -6.75
CA GLN A 167 -1.07 11.50 -7.74
C GLN A 167 -0.20 11.10 -8.94
N THR A 168 0.93 10.42 -8.70
CA THR A 168 1.79 9.88 -9.75
C THR A 168 1.01 8.88 -10.60
N LEU A 169 0.26 7.99 -9.97
CA LEU A 169 -0.61 7.02 -10.64
C LEU A 169 -1.67 7.70 -11.50
N LEU A 170 -2.37 8.71 -10.95
CA LEU A 170 -3.37 9.48 -11.69
C LEU A 170 -2.75 10.27 -12.85
N SER A 171 -1.57 10.85 -12.64
CA SER A 171 -0.84 11.59 -13.68
C SER A 171 -0.48 10.66 -14.84
N PHE A 172 0.06 9.48 -14.53
CA PHE A 172 0.32 8.44 -15.52
C PHE A 172 -0.95 8.04 -16.28
N LEU A 173 -2.05 7.74 -15.57
CA LEU A 173 -3.31 7.38 -16.20
C LEU A 173 -3.83 8.47 -17.14
N LYS A 174 -3.77 9.74 -16.71
CA LYS A 174 -4.15 10.89 -17.55
C LYS A 174 -3.33 10.93 -18.83
N SER A 175 -2.01 10.88 -18.72
CA SER A 175 -1.13 10.92 -19.89
C SER A 175 -1.31 9.71 -20.81
N ALA A 176 -1.45 8.51 -20.25
CA ALA A 176 -1.62 7.28 -21.04
C ALA A 176 -2.99 7.23 -21.74
N ILE A 177 -4.06 7.64 -21.06
CA ILE A 177 -5.40 7.67 -21.63
C ILE A 177 -5.49 8.73 -22.73
N ASP A 178 -4.94 9.92 -22.51
CA ASP A 178 -4.88 11.00 -23.51
C ASP A 178 -4.08 10.58 -24.75
N LEU A 179 -2.94 9.89 -24.56
CA LEU A 179 -2.13 9.32 -25.64
C LEU A 179 -2.96 8.41 -26.56
N TYR A 180 -3.83 7.58 -25.96
CA TYR A 180 -4.72 6.69 -26.70
C TYR A 180 -6.05 7.34 -27.11
N LYS A 181 -6.12 8.68 -27.12
CA LYS A 181 -7.29 9.49 -27.47
C LYS A 181 -8.53 9.14 -26.65
N GLY A 182 -8.31 8.67 -25.43
CA GLY A 182 -9.33 8.48 -24.42
C GLY A 182 -9.63 9.78 -23.68
N ASN A 183 -10.46 9.67 -22.65
CA ASN A 183 -10.76 10.77 -21.75
C ASN A 183 -10.82 10.25 -20.32
N ILE A 184 -10.37 11.08 -19.37
CA ILE A 184 -10.49 10.85 -17.94
C ILE A 184 -11.02 12.12 -17.29
N GLU A 185 -12.28 12.07 -16.86
CA GLU A 185 -12.97 13.23 -16.28
C GLU A 185 -13.26 13.00 -14.81
N THR A 186 -13.11 14.03 -14.00
CA THR A 186 -13.56 13.99 -12.61
C THR A 186 -15.08 13.91 -12.56
N SER A 187 -15.62 13.01 -11.74
CA SER A 187 -17.05 12.84 -11.58
C SER A 187 -17.69 14.09 -10.99
N ARG A 188 -18.84 14.52 -11.53
CA ARG A 188 -19.58 15.68 -11.02
C ARG A 188 -20.10 15.50 -9.58
N LYS A 189 -20.14 14.27 -9.08
CA LYS A 189 -20.71 13.93 -7.77
C LYS A 189 -19.66 13.82 -6.65
N ASP A 190 -18.41 13.52 -7.00
CA ASP A 190 -17.31 13.31 -6.05
C ASP A 190 -16.00 13.58 -6.80
N ASP A 191 -15.19 14.51 -6.30
CA ASP A 191 -13.94 14.93 -6.92
C ASP A 191 -12.82 13.88 -6.82
N ARG A 192 -13.04 12.85 -6.00
CA ARG A 192 -12.16 11.69 -5.81
C ARG A 192 -12.44 10.53 -6.76
N ILE A 193 -13.48 10.65 -7.59
CA ILE A 193 -13.88 9.62 -8.57
C ILE A 193 -13.61 10.15 -9.97
N TYR A 194 -13.03 9.31 -10.82
CA TYR A 194 -12.77 9.61 -12.22
C TYR A 194 -13.52 8.66 -13.13
N GLU A 195 -14.01 9.17 -14.25
CA GLU A 195 -14.71 8.43 -15.29
C GLU A 195 -13.80 8.31 -16.50
N ILE A 196 -13.52 7.07 -16.91
CA ILE A 196 -12.60 6.77 -18.02
C ILE A 196 -13.39 6.37 -19.26
N THR A 197 -12.96 6.90 -20.40
CA THR A 197 -13.39 6.48 -21.72
C THR A 197 -12.17 6.09 -22.56
N LEU A 198 -12.19 4.88 -23.13
CA LEU A 198 -11.19 4.37 -24.07
C LEU A 198 -11.89 3.68 -25.24
N SER A 199 -11.26 3.67 -26.41
CA SER A 199 -11.80 2.96 -27.57
C SER A 199 -11.87 1.44 -27.34
N LYS A 200 -12.76 0.73 -28.03
CA LYS A 200 -12.89 -0.74 -27.91
C LYS A 200 -11.66 -1.50 -28.38
N GLU A 201 -10.87 -0.90 -29.27
CA GLU A 201 -9.59 -1.44 -29.73
C GLU A 201 -8.54 -1.38 -28.61
N VAL A 202 -8.37 -0.22 -27.98
CA VAL A 202 -7.41 -0.05 -26.87
C VAL A 202 -7.80 -0.92 -25.69
N GLN A 203 -9.10 -0.99 -25.35
CA GLN A 203 -9.65 -1.91 -24.35
C GLN A 203 -9.22 -3.37 -24.60
N LYS A 204 -9.36 -3.83 -25.85
CA LYS A 204 -8.96 -5.19 -26.22
C LYS A 204 -7.45 -5.40 -26.10
N ASP A 205 -6.65 -4.42 -26.49
CA ASP A 205 -5.18 -4.50 -26.42
C ASP A 205 -4.66 -4.60 -24.98
N ILE A 206 -5.26 -3.83 -24.06
CA ILE A 206 -4.90 -3.86 -22.63
C ILE A 206 -5.53 -5.05 -21.88
N GLY A 207 -6.38 -5.84 -22.55
CA GLY A 207 -7.05 -7.00 -21.95
C GLY A 207 -8.24 -6.67 -21.07
N GLU A 208 -8.73 -5.43 -21.08
CA GLU A 208 -9.81 -4.95 -20.21
C GLU A 208 -10.99 -4.41 -21.00
N ILE A 209 -12.19 -4.96 -20.75
CA ILE A 209 -13.40 -4.54 -21.45
C ILE A 209 -14.31 -3.80 -20.48
N PHE A 210 -14.37 -2.49 -20.65
CA PHE A 210 -15.24 -1.65 -19.84
C PHE A 210 -16.68 -1.62 -20.38
N GLY A 211 -17.64 -1.40 -19.48
CA GLY A 211 -19.05 -1.12 -19.82
C GLY A 211 -19.23 0.26 -20.45
N GLU A 212 -20.46 0.77 -20.50
CA GLU A 212 -20.73 2.15 -20.96
C GLU A 212 -20.09 3.20 -20.05
N ARG A 213 -19.88 2.85 -18.78
CA ARG A 213 -19.34 3.72 -17.75
C ARG A 213 -18.30 2.97 -16.93
N TYR A 214 -17.10 3.54 -16.81
CA TYR A 214 -16.02 2.98 -15.99
C TYR A 214 -15.54 4.01 -14.99
N LEU A 215 -15.88 3.79 -13.72
CA LEU A 215 -15.58 4.71 -12.64
C LEU A 215 -14.47 4.15 -11.78
N ILE A 216 -13.50 4.99 -11.49
CA ILE A 216 -12.28 4.61 -10.81
C ILE A 216 -11.93 5.60 -9.70
N THR A 217 -11.15 5.15 -8.73
CA THR A 217 -10.61 6.00 -7.66
C THR A 217 -9.29 5.45 -7.14
N PRO A 218 -8.26 6.29 -6.88
CA PRO A 218 -7.09 5.85 -6.13
C PRO A 218 -7.38 5.72 -4.63
N HIS A 219 -8.47 6.33 -4.15
CA HIS A 219 -8.84 6.37 -2.75
C HIS A 219 -9.59 5.10 -2.35
N MET A 220 -8.88 4.16 -1.71
CA MET A 220 -9.43 2.84 -1.37
C MET A 220 -10.66 2.90 -0.44
N ASP A 221 -10.76 3.91 0.43
CA ASP A 221 -11.94 4.18 1.26
C ASP A 221 -13.21 4.46 0.42
N VAL A 222 -13.04 5.15 -0.70
CA VAL A 222 -14.12 5.44 -1.65
C VAL A 222 -14.57 4.15 -2.33
N SER A 223 -13.64 3.33 -2.83
CA SER A 223 -13.97 2.05 -3.47
C SER A 223 -14.59 1.05 -2.48
N ALA A 224 -14.17 1.06 -1.21
CA ALA A 224 -14.70 0.18 -0.17
C ALA A 224 -16.17 0.51 0.19
N SER A 225 -16.57 1.77 0.04
CA SER A 225 -17.95 2.21 0.33
C SER A 225 -18.87 2.18 -0.90
N ARG A 226 -18.33 1.94 -2.10
CA ARG A 226 -19.05 2.03 -3.37
C ARG A 226 -18.68 0.91 -4.35
N ASN A 227 -19.60 -0.04 -4.54
CA ASN A 227 -19.42 -1.16 -5.46
C ASN A 227 -19.44 -0.75 -6.96
N ASP A 228 -19.87 0.48 -7.29
CA ASP A 228 -19.90 1.01 -8.65
C ASP A 228 -18.59 1.71 -9.07
N VAL A 229 -17.60 1.79 -8.16
CA VAL A 229 -16.33 2.48 -8.36
C VAL A 229 -15.19 1.53 -8.08
N GLU A 230 -14.28 1.39 -9.03
CA GLU A 230 -13.13 0.51 -8.90
C GLU A 230 -11.95 1.22 -8.22
N GLY A 231 -11.42 0.59 -7.17
CA GLY A 231 -10.19 1.03 -6.51
C GLY A 231 -8.97 0.70 -7.38
N ILE A 232 -8.17 1.71 -7.73
CA ILE A 232 -6.97 1.53 -8.53
C ILE A 232 -5.72 1.48 -7.66
N ASN A 233 -4.89 0.50 -7.95
CA ASN A 233 -3.49 0.43 -7.54
C ASN A 233 -2.63 -0.02 -8.74
N LEU A 234 -1.33 -0.17 -8.53
CA LEU A 234 -0.39 -0.58 -9.60
C LEU A 234 -0.64 -1.98 -10.16
N LYS A 235 -1.32 -2.85 -9.41
CA LYS A 235 -1.69 -4.20 -9.85
C LYS A 235 -3.04 -4.21 -10.57
N ASN A 236 -3.73 -3.07 -10.65
CA ASN A 236 -4.99 -2.99 -11.36
C ASN A 236 -4.77 -3.34 -12.85
N PRO A 237 -5.64 -4.17 -13.46
CA PRO A 237 -5.50 -4.56 -14.86
C PRO A 237 -5.48 -3.39 -15.85
N LEU A 238 -6.26 -2.32 -15.62
CA LEU A 238 -6.20 -1.10 -16.44
C LEU A 238 -4.79 -0.51 -16.42
N VAL A 239 -4.22 -0.34 -15.23
CA VAL A 239 -2.90 0.30 -15.05
C VAL A 239 -1.82 -0.56 -15.67
N SER A 240 -1.77 -1.84 -15.32
CA SER A 240 -0.76 -2.76 -15.83
C SER A 240 -0.87 -2.95 -17.34
N GLY A 241 -2.08 -3.06 -17.88
CA GLY A 241 -2.32 -3.15 -19.32
C GLY A 241 -1.89 -1.89 -20.08
N LEU A 242 -2.18 -0.68 -19.54
CA LEU A 242 -1.71 0.58 -20.13
C LEU A 242 -0.18 0.70 -20.04
N VAL A 243 0.44 0.32 -18.91
CA VAL A 243 1.90 0.31 -18.75
C VAL A 243 2.55 -0.59 -19.79
N GLU A 244 2.07 -1.81 -19.96
CA GLU A 244 2.62 -2.75 -20.95
C GLU A 244 2.39 -2.26 -22.38
N LYS A 245 1.21 -1.70 -22.70
CA LYS A 245 0.94 -1.13 -24.02
C LYS A 245 1.89 0.03 -24.35
N VAL A 246 2.05 0.99 -23.44
CA VAL A 246 2.97 2.13 -23.61
C VAL A 246 4.41 1.65 -23.77
N LYS A 247 4.86 0.71 -22.93
CA LYS A 247 6.21 0.14 -23.02
C LYS A 247 6.43 -0.54 -24.37
N ASN A 248 5.54 -1.44 -24.78
CA ASN A 248 5.67 -2.16 -26.04
C ASN A 248 5.74 -1.20 -27.23
N GLU A 249 4.91 -0.17 -27.22
CA GLU A 249 4.89 0.85 -28.28
C GLU A 249 6.11 1.76 -28.28
N ALA A 250 6.62 2.14 -27.10
CA ALA A 250 7.79 3.01 -26.95
C ALA A 250 9.12 2.33 -27.36
N PHE A 251 9.19 1.00 -27.21
CA PHE A 251 10.38 0.23 -27.55
C PHE A 251 10.32 -0.42 -28.93
N SER A 252 9.17 -0.41 -29.61
CA SER A 252 9.02 -0.87 -31.00
C SER A 252 9.71 0.07 -32.00
N GLU A 253 10.26 -0.51 -33.08
CA GLU A 253 10.94 0.25 -34.14
C GLU A 253 9.96 0.92 -35.13
N ASP A 254 8.71 0.45 -35.20
CA ASP A 254 7.73 0.80 -36.23
C ASP A 254 6.75 1.91 -35.82
N ASN A 255 7.00 2.63 -34.72
CA ASN A 255 5.99 3.53 -34.14
C ASN A 255 6.33 5.02 -34.30
N GLU A 256 5.38 5.79 -34.83
CA GLU A 256 5.55 7.24 -35.09
C GLU A 256 5.11 8.13 -33.90
N PHE A 257 4.41 7.57 -32.92
CA PHE A 257 3.70 8.35 -31.89
C PHE A 257 4.44 8.49 -30.56
N TYR A 258 5.44 7.63 -30.29
CA TYR A 258 6.19 7.66 -29.03
C TYR A 258 7.67 7.41 -29.31
N GLY A 259 8.55 8.22 -28.71
CA GLY A 259 9.99 8.13 -28.91
C GLY A 259 10.72 7.96 -27.59
N ARG A 260 11.90 7.34 -27.64
CA ARG A 260 12.85 7.30 -26.50
C ARG A 260 13.49 8.67 -26.22
N THR A 261 13.05 9.71 -26.92
CA THR A 261 13.57 11.07 -26.81
C THR A 261 12.43 12.04 -26.58
N ALA A 262 12.54 12.85 -25.53
CA ALA A 262 11.60 13.93 -25.23
C ALA A 262 12.31 15.28 -25.19
N ALA A 263 11.55 16.35 -25.36
CA ALA A 263 12.03 17.70 -25.12
C ALA A 263 10.93 18.61 -24.62
N PHE A 264 11.25 19.45 -23.65
CA PHE A 264 10.31 20.46 -23.14
C PHE A 264 11.06 21.67 -22.59
N LEU A 265 10.28 22.72 -22.31
CA LEU A 265 10.74 23.92 -21.64
C LEU A 265 10.37 23.85 -20.16
N SER A 266 11.30 24.21 -19.28
CA SER A 266 11.06 24.30 -17.84
C SER A 266 11.75 25.53 -17.26
N SER A 267 11.02 26.29 -16.44
CA SER A 267 11.55 27.45 -15.70
C SER A 267 12.56 27.08 -14.62
N GLU A 268 12.63 25.80 -14.24
CA GLU A 268 13.53 25.32 -13.19
C GLU A 268 14.99 25.29 -13.65
N THR A 269 15.23 25.18 -14.97
CA THR A 269 16.59 25.21 -15.53
C THR A 269 16.91 26.57 -16.14
N LYS A 270 18.18 26.99 -15.99
CA LYS A 270 18.74 28.18 -16.63
C LYS A 270 19.55 27.87 -17.88
N MET A 271 19.89 26.60 -18.10
CA MET A 271 20.80 26.16 -19.15
C MET A 271 20.19 24.98 -19.91
N VAL A 272 20.60 24.78 -21.17
CA VAL A 272 20.12 23.64 -21.95
C VAL A 272 20.67 22.36 -21.32
N SER A 273 19.76 21.58 -20.75
CA SER A 273 20.08 20.42 -19.93
C SER A 273 19.62 19.15 -20.63
N VAL A 274 20.26 18.03 -20.30
CA VAL A 274 19.82 16.70 -20.71
C VAL A 274 19.68 15.80 -19.49
N ILE A 275 18.57 15.08 -19.42
CA ILE A 275 18.30 14.05 -18.42
C ILE A 275 18.30 12.70 -19.14
N PHE A 276 19.22 11.83 -18.75
CA PHE A 276 19.28 10.45 -19.21
C PHE A 276 18.55 9.55 -18.22
N TYR A 277 17.71 8.66 -18.72
CA TYR A 277 17.09 7.60 -17.93
C TYR A 277 17.81 6.30 -18.23
N VAL A 278 18.41 5.72 -17.21
CA VAL A 278 19.32 4.59 -17.33
C VAL A 278 18.76 3.42 -16.54
N LYS A 279 18.67 2.26 -17.18
CA LYS A 279 18.29 1.01 -16.55
C LYS A 279 19.53 0.34 -16.01
N ILE A 280 19.59 0.19 -14.69
CA ILE A 280 20.66 -0.52 -14.00
C ILE A 280 20.13 -1.90 -13.63
N ARG A 281 20.90 -2.95 -13.95
CA ARG A 281 20.61 -4.32 -13.54
C ARG A 281 21.60 -4.78 -12.50
N TYR A 282 21.09 -5.41 -11.46
CA TYR A 282 21.87 -5.95 -10.36
C TYR A 282 21.61 -7.44 -10.20
N VAL A 283 22.63 -8.20 -9.83
CA VAL A 283 22.49 -9.57 -9.35
C VAL A 283 22.62 -9.58 -7.83
N VAL A 284 21.62 -10.13 -7.16
CA VAL A 284 21.60 -10.34 -5.72
C VAL A 284 21.89 -11.81 -5.45
N TYR A 285 22.89 -12.09 -4.61
CA TYR A 285 23.35 -13.44 -4.32
C TYR A 285 22.57 -14.10 -3.17
N THR A 286 21.24 -13.99 -3.20
CA THR A 286 20.33 -14.82 -2.40
C THR A 286 20.35 -16.26 -2.90
N GLU A 287 19.75 -17.19 -2.15
CA GLU A 287 19.45 -18.54 -2.64
C GLU A 287 17.93 -18.72 -2.84
N PRO A 288 17.43 -18.78 -4.09
CA PRO A 288 18.15 -18.68 -5.36
C PRO A 288 18.60 -17.23 -5.69
N LYS A 289 19.58 -17.10 -6.60
CA LYS A 289 20.04 -15.78 -7.07
C LYS A 289 18.88 -15.01 -7.68
N SER A 290 18.79 -13.74 -7.34
CA SER A 290 17.73 -12.84 -7.81
C SER A 290 18.30 -11.76 -8.72
N LEU A 291 17.55 -11.39 -9.75
CA LEU A 291 17.86 -10.23 -10.59
C LEU A 291 16.99 -9.06 -10.13
N MET A 292 17.61 -7.90 -9.95
CA MET A 292 16.93 -6.66 -9.62
C MET A 292 17.20 -5.63 -10.72
N GLU A 293 16.19 -4.85 -11.08
CA GLU A 293 16.32 -3.78 -12.06
C GLU A 293 15.84 -2.46 -11.45
N GLU A 294 16.52 -1.37 -11.78
CA GLU A 294 16.20 -0.02 -11.33
C GLU A 294 16.30 0.93 -12.53
N ILE A 295 15.46 1.96 -12.56
CA ILE A 295 15.62 3.09 -13.47
C ILE A 295 16.15 4.25 -12.64
N SER A 296 17.27 4.83 -13.05
CA SER A 296 17.87 6.00 -12.41
C SER A 296 18.09 7.12 -13.41
N THR A 297 18.14 8.34 -12.92
CA THR A 297 18.31 9.55 -13.75
C THR A 297 19.73 10.11 -13.63
N LEU A 298 20.26 10.59 -14.75
CA LEU A 298 21.49 11.39 -14.80
C LEU A 298 21.21 12.70 -15.53
N GLY A 299 21.20 13.81 -14.78
CA GLY A 299 21.11 15.15 -15.35
C GLY A 299 22.50 15.71 -15.67
N VAL A 300 22.65 16.34 -16.84
CA VAL A 300 23.89 16.97 -17.27
C VAL A 300 23.57 18.27 -18.01
N ASP A 301 24.37 19.32 -17.81
CA ASP A 301 24.38 20.48 -18.70
C ASP A 301 24.94 20.08 -20.07
N LEU A 302 24.19 20.38 -21.13
CA LEU A 302 24.49 19.90 -22.48
C LEU A 302 25.81 20.45 -23.02
N PHE A 303 26.22 21.64 -22.59
CA PHE A 303 27.37 22.33 -23.16
C PHE A 303 28.66 22.09 -22.37
N SER A 304 28.62 22.22 -21.05
CA SER A 304 29.75 22.02 -20.14
C SER A 304 29.97 20.56 -19.77
N GLY A 305 28.96 19.70 -19.89
CA GLY A 305 29.04 18.30 -19.44
C GLY A 305 29.02 18.13 -17.92
N THR A 306 28.73 19.21 -17.18
CA THR A 306 28.66 19.23 -15.71
C THR A 306 27.41 18.50 -15.25
N ARG A 307 27.54 17.63 -14.25
CA ARG A 307 26.40 16.90 -13.66
C ARG A 307 25.47 17.89 -12.94
N LEU A 308 24.17 17.73 -13.16
CA LEU A 308 23.14 18.47 -12.44
C LEU A 308 22.89 17.85 -11.08
N ASP A 309 22.43 18.68 -10.16
CA ASP A 309 22.01 18.23 -8.83
C ASP A 309 20.70 17.42 -8.92
N ASN A 310 20.56 16.38 -8.08
CA ASN A 310 19.39 15.51 -8.11
C ASN A 310 18.12 16.27 -7.72
N ASP A 311 18.20 17.18 -6.74
CA ASP A 311 17.06 18.02 -6.34
C ASP A 311 16.55 18.89 -7.49
N LEU A 312 17.45 19.33 -8.39
CA LEU A 312 17.08 20.07 -9.58
C LEU A 312 16.39 19.17 -10.61
N ILE A 313 16.88 17.95 -10.80
CA ILE A 313 16.24 16.97 -11.70
C ILE A 313 14.81 16.68 -11.23
N ASP A 314 14.63 16.47 -9.93
CA ASP A 314 13.31 16.21 -9.35
C ASP A 314 12.37 17.41 -9.49
N LYS A 315 12.88 18.64 -9.31
CA LYS A 315 12.10 19.87 -9.57
C LYS A 315 11.67 19.98 -11.03
N ILE A 316 12.59 19.72 -11.97
CA ILE A 316 12.29 19.75 -13.40
C ILE A 316 11.23 18.70 -13.76
N TRP A 317 11.35 17.49 -13.21
CA TRP A 317 10.40 16.42 -13.49
C TRP A 317 8.99 16.72 -12.96
N ASN A 318 8.91 17.36 -11.80
CA ASN A 318 7.65 17.72 -11.15
C ASN A 318 7.11 19.10 -11.58
N SER A 319 7.80 19.84 -12.46
CA SER A 319 7.32 21.14 -12.95
C SER A 319 6.27 20.98 -14.05
N GLU A 320 5.51 22.04 -14.33
CA GLU A 320 4.74 22.09 -15.57
C GLU A 320 5.69 22.11 -16.78
N TRP A 321 5.29 21.44 -17.85
CA TRP A 321 6.09 21.32 -19.07
C TRP A 321 5.44 22.13 -20.19
N GLU A 322 6.25 22.97 -20.84
CA GLU A 322 5.81 23.74 -21.99
C GLU A 322 6.48 23.25 -23.28
N ASN A 323 5.89 23.58 -24.42
CA ASN A 323 6.47 23.28 -25.72
C ASN A 323 7.81 24.02 -25.89
N HIS A 324 8.87 23.27 -26.18
CA HIS A 324 10.22 23.80 -26.32
C HIS A 324 10.42 24.75 -27.51
N GLY A 325 9.49 24.79 -28.47
CA GLY A 325 9.51 25.72 -29.61
C GLY A 325 10.70 25.54 -30.57
N LYS A 326 11.49 24.47 -30.43
CA LYS A 326 12.65 24.17 -31.29
C LYS A 326 12.23 23.37 -32.51
N ASN A 327 12.88 23.62 -33.65
CA ASN A 327 12.70 22.79 -34.84
C ASN A 327 13.43 21.44 -34.71
N LEU A 328 13.06 20.47 -35.55
CA LEU A 328 13.65 19.12 -35.54
C LEU A 328 15.15 19.10 -35.83
N VAL A 329 15.69 20.06 -36.59
CA VAL A 329 17.11 20.12 -36.93
C VAL A 329 17.95 20.48 -35.71
N GLU A 330 17.53 21.50 -34.97
CA GLU A 330 18.15 21.90 -33.70
C GLU A 330 18.06 20.79 -32.65
N LEU A 331 16.88 20.16 -32.54
CA LEU A 331 16.67 19.04 -31.63
C LEU A 331 17.63 17.89 -31.92
N LYS A 332 17.76 17.47 -33.19
CA LYS A 332 18.72 16.43 -33.61
C LYS A 332 20.16 16.82 -33.30
N LYS A 333 20.53 18.08 -33.49
CA LYS A 333 21.87 18.57 -33.17
C LYS A 333 22.16 18.46 -31.67
N HIS A 334 21.22 18.84 -30.82
CA HIS A 334 21.36 18.74 -29.36
C HIS A 334 21.35 17.29 -28.87
N LEU A 335 20.50 16.42 -29.43
CA LEU A 335 20.51 14.99 -29.12
C LEU A 335 21.84 14.33 -29.49
N ASN A 336 22.36 14.63 -30.69
CA ASN A 336 23.68 14.16 -31.10
C ASN A 336 24.78 14.66 -30.16
N ARG A 337 24.70 15.91 -29.70
CA ARG A 337 25.65 16.42 -28.71
C ARG A 337 25.53 15.67 -27.37
N ALA A 338 24.31 15.43 -26.90
CA ALA A 338 24.06 14.71 -25.65
C ALA A 338 24.67 13.30 -25.66
N LEU A 339 24.47 12.56 -26.76
CA LEU A 339 25.05 11.23 -26.95
C LEU A 339 26.58 11.22 -27.05
N ASN A 340 27.20 12.35 -27.39
CA ASN A 340 28.64 12.51 -27.53
C ASN A 340 29.25 13.33 -26.37
N ILE A 341 28.60 13.39 -25.21
CA ILE A 341 29.20 13.98 -24.00
C ILE A 341 30.42 13.14 -23.60
N ASP A 342 31.50 13.82 -23.25
CA ASP A 342 32.76 13.16 -22.87
C ASP A 342 32.54 12.20 -21.67
N ASN A 343 33.07 10.98 -21.81
CA ASN A 343 33.00 9.91 -20.81
C ASN A 343 31.58 9.57 -20.35
N LEU A 344 30.57 9.68 -21.23
CA LEU A 344 29.17 9.40 -20.89
C LEU A 344 28.95 8.00 -20.30
N GLU A 345 29.55 6.97 -20.89
CA GLU A 345 29.47 5.59 -20.38
C GLU A 345 30.11 5.46 -18.98
N SER A 346 31.22 6.15 -18.72
CA SER A 346 31.80 6.22 -17.37
C SER A 346 30.84 6.89 -16.40
N LYS A 347 30.18 7.99 -16.78
CA LYS A 347 29.20 8.68 -15.92
C LYS A 347 28.01 7.77 -15.57
N PHE A 348 27.54 6.94 -16.50
CA PHE A 348 26.49 5.94 -16.22
C PHE A 348 26.96 4.86 -15.25
N ASN A 349 28.19 4.37 -15.42
CA ASN A 349 28.77 3.41 -14.48
C ASN A 349 28.98 4.03 -13.09
N ASP A 350 29.45 5.27 -13.01
CA ASP A 350 29.62 5.99 -11.75
C ASP A 350 28.27 6.13 -11.01
N LEU A 351 27.20 6.52 -11.72
CA LEU A 351 25.83 6.55 -11.19
C LEU A 351 25.41 5.18 -10.63
N ALA A 352 25.64 4.10 -11.38
CA ALA A 352 25.29 2.75 -10.94
C ALA A 352 26.03 2.34 -9.66
N HIS A 353 27.30 2.70 -9.51
CA HIS A 353 28.06 2.45 -8.28
C HIS A 353 27.59 3.31 -7.10
N GLU A 354 27.17 4.55 -7.34
CA GLU A 354 26.55 5.39 -6.31
C GLU A 354 25.24 4.77 -5.81
N ARG A 355 24.35 4.35 -6.72
CA ARG A 355 23.09 3.68 -6.37
C ARG A 355 23.31 2.35 -5.66
N LEU A 356 24.27 1.55 -6.11
CA LEU A 356 24.65 0.29 -5.45
C LEU A 356 25.03 0.51 -3.96
N LYS A 357 25.80 1.56 -3.66
CA LYS A 357 26.18 1.88 -2.28
C LYS A 357 24.97 2.22 -1.41
N ILE A 358 24.01 2.97 -1.96
CA ILE A 358 22.76 3.33 -1.27
C ILE A 358 21.95 2.07 -0.96
N ILE A 359 21.71 1.21 -1.97
CA ILE A 359 20.94 -0.04 -1.82
C ILE A 359 21.58 -0.96 -0.76
N ILE A 360 22.91 -1.11 -0.78
CA ILE A 360 23.63 -1.93 0.21
C ILE A 360 23.46 -1.34 1.61
N ASN A 361 23.51 -0.01 1.76
CA ASN A 361 23.32 0.64 3.05
C ASN A 361 21.90 0.43 3.58
N GLU A 362 20.88 0.68 2.76
CA GLU A 362 19.47 0.48 3.12
C GLU A 362 19.19 -0.97 3.56
N ARG A 363 19.74 -1.96 2.84
CA ARG A 363 19.59 -3.38 3.21
C ARG A 363 20.28 -3.72 4.53
N LYS A 364 21.46 -3.16 4.79
CA LYS A 364 22.14 -3.34 6.09
C LYS A 364 21.34 -2.75 7.23
N GLU A 365 20.78 -1.56 7.06
CA GLU A 365 19.90 -0.93 8.05
C GLU A 365 18.65 -1.76 8.29
N MET A 366 18.01 -2.27 7.23
CA MET A 366 16.86 -3.16 7.32
C MET A 366 17.18 -4.43 8.12
N ILE A 367 18.29 -5.13 7.82
CA ILE A 367 18.71 -6.34 8.55
C ILE A 367 18.95 -6.02 10.02
N ASN A 368 19.66 -4.92 10.31
CA ASN A 368 19.93 -4.50 11.68
C ASN A 368 18.64 -4.20 12.46
N ASN A 369 17.64 -3.61 11.82
CA ASN A 369 16.34 -3.32 12.45
C ASN A 369 15.55 -4.61 12.71
N LEU A 370 15.49 -5.53 11.74
CA LEU A 370 14.84 -6.84 11.90
C LEU A 370 15.49 -7.66 13.03
N ALA A 371 16.82 -7.65 13.11
CA ALA A 371 17.57 -8.32 14.17
C ALA A 371 17.25 -7.74 15.56
N LYS A 372 17.15 -6.42 15.69
CA LYS A 372 16.74 -5.75 16.95
C LYS A 372 15.32 -6.11 17.38
N GLN A 373 14.44 -6.41 16.43
CA GLN A 373 13.05 -6.83 16.68
C GLN A 373 12.92 -8.33 16.98
N GLY A 374 14.03 -9.08 17.02
CA GLY A 374 14.02 -10.52 17.29
C GLY A 374 13.45 -11.36 16.15
N ILE A 375 13.27 -10.77 14.96
CA ILE A 375 12.77 -11.48 13.78
C ILE A 375 13.94 -12.24 13.16
N ALA A 376 13.98 -13.55 13.38
CA ALA A 376 14.91 -14.43 12.69
C ALA A 376 14.53 -14.49 11.20
N THR A 377 15.30 -13.80 10.36
CA THR A 377 15.17 -13.86 8.91
C THR A 377 16.46 -14.41 8.32
N ASP A 378 16.33 -15.50 7.59
CA ASP A 378 17.41 -16.06 6.78
C ASP A 378 17.56 -15.19 5.52
N LEU A 379 18.42 -14.17 5.61
CA LEU A 379 18.66 -13.17 4.57
C LEU A 379 20.09 -13.26 4.02
N GLU A 380 20.71 -14.44 4.08
CA GLU A 380 22.08 -14.61 3.61
C GLU A 380 22.24 -14.16 2.15
N GLY A 381 23.20 -13.24 1.92
CA GLY A 381 23.55 -12.78 0.59
C GLY A 381 22.65 -11.68 0.02
N ILE A 382 21.68 -11.17 0.77
CA ILE A 382 20.86 -10.03 0.33
C ILE A 382 21.69 -8.74 0.17
N GLU A 383 22.76 -8.57 0.94
CA GLU A 383 23.70 -7.45 0.86
C GLU A 383 24.79 -7.65 -0.21
N LYS A 384 24.94 -8.86 -0.73
CA LYS A 384 25.87 -9.19 -1.81
C LYS A 384 25.19 -8.87 -3.13
N ILE A 385 25.55 -7.74 -3.71
CA ILE A 385 24.94 -7.21 -4.91
C ILE A 385 26.04 -6.75 -5.86
N ASP A 386 26.00 -7.21 -7.11
CA ASP A 386 26.88 -6.74 -8.18
C ASP A 386 26.07 -6.09 -9.30
N ILE A 387 26.67 -5.10 -9.98
CA ILE A 387 26.10 -4.51 -11.19
C ILE A 387 26.36 -5.46 -12.36
N VAL A 388 25.30 -5.82 -13.07
CA VAL A 388 25.33 -6.70 -14.25
C VAL A 388 25.41 -5.89 -15.54
N GLY A 389 24.72 -4.75 -15.60
CA GLY A 389 24.69 -3.91 -16.79
C GLY A 389 23.96 -2.60 -16.56
N VAL A 390 24.28 -1.63 -17.42
CA VAL A 390 23.78 -0.26 -17.37
C VAL A 390 23.40 0.15 -18.79
N ASP A 391 22.10 0.26 -19.07
CA ASP A 391 21.59 0.57 -20.41
C ASP A 391 20.88 1.91 -20.43
N LEU A 392 21.15 2.74 -21.44
CA LEU A 392 20.38 3.96 -21.70
C LEU A 392 18.99 3.60 -22.24
N LEU A 393 17.92 4.04 -21.54
CA LEU A 393 16.54 3.85 -21.98
C LEU A 393 16.03 5.03 -22.78
N THR A 394 16.07 6.23 -22.20
CA THR A 394 15.50 7.45 -22.79
C THR A 394 16.34 8.68 -22.51
N ILE A 395 16.15 9.70 -23.33
CA ILE A 395 16.86 10.99 -23.26
C ILE A 395 15.83 12.12 -23.27
N THR A 396 15.93 13.03 -22.33
CA THR A 396 15.05 14.20 -22.26
C THR A 396 15.87 15.47 -22.33
N LEU A 397 15.63 16.31 -23.34
CA LEU A 397 16.22 17.65 -23.44
C LEU A 397 15.34 18.66 -22.71
N VAL A 398 15.94 19.46 -21.85
CA VAL A 398 15.24 20.49 -21.08
C VAL A 398 15.80 21.84 -21.47
N TYR A 399 14.93 22.70 -21.97
CA TYR A 399 15.29 24.05 -22.39
C TYR A 399 14.87 25.09 -21.35
N PRO A 400 15.71 26.10 -21.08
CA PRO A 400 15.28 27.24 -20.27
C PRO A 400 14.28 28.11 -21.05
N PRO A 401 13.44 28.91 -20.36
CA PRO A 401 12.62 29.93 -20.99
C PRO A 401 13.48 30.96 -21.74
N VAL A 402 12.93 31.58 -22.79
CA VAL A 402 13.64 32.61 -23.57
C VAL A 402 14.04 33.76 -22.64
N GLY A 403 15.35 33.95 -22.42
CA GLY A 403 15.91 34.94 -21.49
C GLY A 403 16.73 34.38 -20.33
N GLY A 404 16.93 33.06 -20.24
CA GLY A 404 18.00 32.47 -19.42
C GLY A 404 19.36 32.67 -20.09
N ASP A 405 20.31 33.27 -19.36
CA ASP A 405 21.65 33.69 -19.83
C ASP A 405 22.45 32.61 -20.58
#